data_AF-R9HR59-F1
#
_entry.id   AF-R9HR59-F1
#
_cell.length_a   1.000
_cell.length_b   1.000
_cell.length_c   1.000
_cell.angle_alpha   90.00
_cell.angle_beta   90.00
_cell.angle_gamma   90.00
#
_symmetry.space_group_name_H-M   'P 1'
#
loop_
_entity.id
_entity.type
_entity.pdbx_description
1 polymer ?
#
loop_
_entity_poly.entity_id
_entity_poly.type
_entity_poly.pdbx_seq_one_letter_code
_entity_poly.pdbx_strand_id
1 'polypeptide(L)'
;MNERYAKCIPFDKNVKGRIGGNPPKCIEEQIPCDYKFYATLVHPEKEDKMLSILIHDNFEILIENNIYPSIAVKVIEHEYSDIGTRSEKSIKELSVNSISNYYYPQDSDFQFIKVGGEPRFIQWKDYYYEELEKDGYSFFLQIDEEGYRKNMEYVFMYGALFLYKHNVTGNIIAGFWQYS
;
A
#
# COMPACT_ATOMS: atom_id res chain seq x y z
N MET A 1 -1.67 -17.19 5.28
CA MET A 1 -2.44 -16.21 6.08
C MET A 1 -3.88 -16.24 5.58
N ASN A 2 -4.87 -16.25 6.48
CA ASN A 2 -6.28 -16.23 6.09
C ASN A 2 -6.66 -14.90 5.43
N GLU A 3 -7.57 -14.97 4.47
CA GLU A 3 -8.06 -13.81 3.74
C GLU A 3 -8.77 -12.82 4.66
N ARG A 4 -8.42 -11.54 4.52
CA ARG A 4 -9.09 -10.42 5.19
C ARG A 4 -9.14 -9.23 4.25
N TYR A 5 -10.12 -8.36 4.46
CA TYR A 5 -10.39 -7.22 3.59
C TYR A 5 -10.50 -5.93 4.40
N ALA A 6 -10.27 -4.79 3.77
CA ALA A 6 -10.59 -3.48 4.34
C ALA A 6 -11.20 -2.57 3.27
N LYS A 7 -12.04 -1.63 3.71
CA LYS A 7 -12.73 -0.64 2.86
C LYS A 7 -12.06 0.72 2.95
N CYS A 8 -12.12 1.46 1.85
CA CYS A 8 -11.84 2.89 1.86
C CYS A 8 -13.10 3.62 2.35
N ILE A 9 -13.01 4.27 3.51
CA ILE A 9 -14.14 4.92 4.19
C ILE A 9 -13.86 6.42 4.38
N PRO A 10 -14.90 7.26 4.60
CA PRO A 10 -14.68 8.65 4.98
C PRO A 10 -13.67 8.78 6.10
N PHE A 11 -12.82 9.82 6.03
CA PHE A 11 -11.82 10.06 7.05
C PHE A 11 -12.45 10.16 8.44
N ASP A 12 -11.97 9.31 9.34
CA ASP A 12 -12.30 9.30 10.76
C ASP A 12 -10.98 9.31 11.54
N LYS A 13 -10.81 10.33 12.37
CA LYS A 13 -9.63 10.53 13.22
C LYS A 13 -9.39 9.40 14.24
N ASN A 14 -10.41 8.61 14.55
CA ASN A 14 -10.31 7.48 15.47
C ASN A 14 -9.84 6.20 14.78
N VAL A 15 -9.76 6.18 13.45
CA VAL A 15 -9.28 5.05 12.67
C VAL A 15 -7.80 5.24 12.37
N LYS A 16 -6.97 4.24 12.70
CA LYS A 16 -5.52 4.32 12.58
C LYS A 16 -5.04 4.35 11.13
N GLY A 17 -5.57 3.46 10.29
CA GLY A 17 -5.17 3.35 8.89
C GLY A 17 -5.76 4.46 8.03
N ARG A 18 -4.98 4.98 7.07
CA ARG A 18 -5.43 6.00 6.11
C ARG A 18 -4.66 5.95 4.79
N ILE A 19 -5.29 6.45 3.76
CA ILE A 19 -4.70 6.81 2.47
C ILE A 19 -4.68 8.34 2.33
N GLY A 20 -3.64 8.88 1.72
CA GLY A 20 -3.44 10.31 1.53
C GLY A 20 -3.06 11.10 2.79
N GLY A 21 -2.85 12.40 2.61
CA GLY A 21 -2.49 13.35 3.68
C GLY A 21 -0.99 13.38 3.99
N ASN A 22 -0.62 14.02 5.10
CA ASN A 22 0.78 14.06 5.53
C ASN A 22 1.21 12.70 6.08
N PRO A 23 2.49 12.31 5.96
CA PRO A 23 3.03 11.10 6.57
C PRO A 23 2.87 11.03 8.09
N PRO A 24 2.95 9.84 8.72
CA PRO A 24 3.06 9.72 10.17
C PRO A 24 4.32 10.43 10.70
N LYS A 25 4.21 11.16 11.82
CA LYS A 25 5.33 11.92 12.44
C LYS A 25 6.60 11.08 12.59
N CYS A 26 6.48 9.83 13.01
CA CYS A 26 7.63 8.95 13.30
C CYS A 26 8.47 8.54 12.08
N ILE A 27 7.98 8.75 10.85
CA ILE A 27 8.72 8.40 9.63
C ILE A 27 9.09 9.60 8.77
N GLU A 28 8.72 10.83 9.15
CA GLU A 28 8.90 12.02 8.31
C GLU A 28 10.33 12.21 7.80
N GLU A 29 11.31 11.98 8.67
CA GLU A 29 12.73 12.11 8.35
C GLU A 29 13.32 10.87 7.62
N GLN A 30 12.54 9.79 7.50
CA GLN A 30 12.92 8.58 6.76
C GLN A 30 12.47 8.64 5.29
N ILE A 31 11.61 9.59 4.92
CA ILE A 31 11.06 9.69 3.56
C ILE A 31 12.09 10.36 2.63
N PRO A 32 12.58 9.65 1.60
CA PRO A 32 13.51 10.23 0.63
C PRO A 32 12.93 11.48 -0.06
N CYS A 33 13.79 12.37 -0.56
CA CYS A 33 13.39 13.64 -1.17
C CYS A 33 12.46 13.47 -2.38
N ASP A 34 12.72 12.44 -3.16
CA ASP A 34 12.07 11.99 -4.39
C ASP A 34 10.83 11.09 -4.15
N TYR A 35 10.43 10.87 -2.89
CA TYR A 35 9.28 10.06 -2.54
C TYR A 35 8.21 10.86 -1.81
N LYS A 36 6.95 10.46 -2.00
CA LYS A 36 5.77 10.96 -1.31
C LYS A 36 5.09 9.85 -0.52
N PHE A 37 4.41 10.25 0.55
CA PHE A 37 3.56 9.38 1.35
C PHE A 37 2.26 9.08 0.61
N TYR A 38 1.97 7.79 0.46
CA TYR A 38 0.76 7.29 -0.19
C TYR A 38 -0.28 6.84 0.84
N ALA A 39 0.06 5.88 1.71
CA ALA A 39 -0.87 5.32 2.68
C ALA A 39 -0.15 4.76 3.91
N THR A 40 -0.88 4.58 5.00
CA THR A 40 -0.47 3.77 6.16
C THR A 40 -1.60 2.83 6.52
N LEU A 41 -1.27 1.57 6.80
CA LEU A 41 -2.24 0.56 7.24
C LEU A 41 -1.77 -0.07 8.55
N VAL A 42 -2.72 -0.52 9.36
CA VAL A 42 -2.42 -1.34 10.54
C VAL A 42 -1.82 -2.65 10.03
N HIS A 43 -0.70 -3.10 10.59
CA HIS A 43 -0.05 -4.31 10.11
C HIS A 43 -0.98 -5.51 10.35
N PRO A 44 -1.29 -6.34 9.33
CA PRO A 44 -2.26 -7.43 9.49
C PRO A 44 -1.90 -8.53 10.50
N GLU A 45 -0.65 -8.59 10.96
CA GLU A 45 -0.12 -9.63 11.84
C GLU A 45 0.45 -9.07 13.15
N LYS A 46 0.56 -7.73 13.28
CA LYS A 46 1.17 -7.02 14.42
C LYS A 46 0.35 -5.77 14.75
N GLU A 47 -0.63 -5.87 15.65
CA GLU A 47 -1.60 -4.79 15.88
C GLU A 47 -1.01 -3.49 16.46
N ASP A 48 0.19 -3.58 17.04
CA ASP A 48 1.01 -2.46 17.52
C ASP A 48 1.78 -1.75 16.39
N LYS A 49 1.96 -2.43 15.24
CA LYS A 49 2.70 -1.91 14.09
C LYS A 49 1.79 -1.40 12.98
N MET A 50 2.38 -0.58 12.14
CA MET A 50 1.79 -0.05 10.92
C MET A 50 2.78 -0.20 9.76
N LEU A 51 2.26 -0.25 8.55
CA LEU A 51 3.04 -0.23 7.32
C LEU A 51 2.72 1.07 6.58
N SER A 52 3.70 1.94 6.43
CA SER A 52 3.60 3.11 5.57
C SER A 52 4.20 2.84 4.21
N ILE A 53 3.50 3.27 3.18
CA ILE A 53 3.85 3.08 1.78
C ILE A 53 4.22 4.44 1.20
N LEU A 54 5.36 4.48 0.53
CA LEU A 54 5.90 5.64 -0.14
C LEU A 54 6.01 5.35 -1.64
N ILE A 55 5.62 6.28 -2.49
CA ILE A 55 5.77 6.17 -3.94
C ILE A 55 6.69 7.27 -4.45
N HIS A 56 7.39 7.02 -5.54
CA HIS A 56 8.23 8.02 -6.18
C HIS A 56 7.38 9.19 -6.75
N ASP A 57 7.87 10.42 -6.61
CA ASP A 57 7.15 11.66 -6.98
C ASP A 57 7.06 11.86 -8.50
N ASN A 58 8.07 11.38 -9.23
CA ASN A 58 8.02 11.34 -10.69
C ASN A 58 7.27 10.09 -11.18
N PHE A 59 6.16 10.30 -11.89
CA PHE A 59 5.32 9.25 -12.44
C PHE A 59 6.00 8.39 -13.52
N GLU A 60 6.85 8.96 -14.37
CA GLU A 60 7.60 8.21 -15.39
C GLU A 60 8.56 7.21 -14.74
N ILE A 61 9.21 7.61 -13.64
CA ILE A 61 10.06 6.69 -12.86
C ILE A 61 9.21 5.63 -12.17
N LEU A 62 8.02 5.99 -11.66
CA LEU A 62 7.11 5.06 -10.99
C LEU A 62 6.62 3.95 -11.94
N ILE A 63 6.33 4.29 -13.20
CA ILE A 63 5.87 3.34 -14.22
C ILE A 63 7.00 2.49 -14.80
N GLU A 64 8.16 3.08 -15.10
CA GLU A 64 9.33 2.33 -15.59
C GLU A 64 9.86 1.34 -14.55
N ASN A 65 9.71 1.67 -13.27
CA ASN A 65 10.14 0.87 -12.14
C ASN A 65 8.93 0.39 -11.34
N ASN A 66 8.00 -0.32 -11.98
CA ASN A 66 6.80 -0.85 -11.35
C ASN A 66 6.95 -2.29 -10.82
N ILE A 67 8.14 -2.87 -10.89
CA ILE A 67 8.41 -4.29 -10.59
C ILE A 67 9.72 -4.46 -9.80
N TYR A 68 9.70 -5.38 -8.84
CA TYR A 68 10.88 -5.83 -8.10
C TYR A 68 11.96 -6.39 -9.05
N PRO A 69 13.26 -6.16 -8.78
CA PRO A 69 13.84 -5.53 -7.59
C PRO A 69 13.93 -4.00 -7.66
N SER A 70 13.67 -3.40 -8.82
CA SER A 70 13.87 -1.97 -9.03
C SER A 70 12.69 -1.10 -8.60
N ILE A 71 11.62 -1.70 -8.07
CA ILE A 71 10.35 -1.00 -7.84
C ILE A 71 10.51 0.34 -7.09
N ALA A 72 9.92 1.39 -7.65
CA ALA A 72 9.94 2.75 -7.12
C ALA A 72 8.84 2.99 -6.05
N VAL A 73 8.57 1.96 -5.23
CA VAL A 73 7.64 1.99 -4.10
C VAL A 73 8.34 1.38 -2.89
N LYS A 74 8.29 2.08 -1.76
CA LYS A 74 8.94 1.66 -0.51
C LYS A 74 7.89 1.37 0.57
N VAL A 75 8.18 0.41 1.42
CA VAL A 75 7.38 0.08 2.61
C VAL A 75 8.22 0.27 3.85
N ILE A 76 7.69 0.96 4.84
CA ILE A 76 8.33 1.20 6.14
C ILE A 76 7.40 0.65 7.23
N GLU A 77 7.90 -0.30 8.02
CA GLU A 77 7.23 -0.75 9.25
C GLU A 77 7.58 0.21 10.40
N HIS A 78 6.58 0.63 11.16
CA HIS A 78 6.76 1.53 12.31
C HIS A 78 5.67 1.34 13.38
N GLU A 79 5.90 1.89 14.58
CA GLU A 79 4.86 2.01 15.62
C GLU A 79 3.74 2.95 15.20
N TYR A 80 2.57 2.86 15.84
CA TYR A 80 1.54 3.89 15.66
C TYR A 80 2.08 5.31 15.89
N SER A 81 1.68 6.24 15.03
CA SER A 81 1.99 7.65 15.15
C SER A 81 0.86 8.49 14.57
N ASP A 82 0.62 9.66 15.16
CA ASP A 82 -0.25 10.67 14.58
C ASP A 82 0.23 11.10 13.19
N ILE A 83 -0.70 11.72 12.44
CA ILE A 83 -0.41 12.48 11.22
C ILE A 83 0.57 13.61 11.54
N GLY A 84 1.63 13.71 10.74
CA GLY A 84 2.64 14.75 10.84
C GLY A 84 2.32 16.04 10.10
N THR A 85 3.32 16.89 9.97
CA THR A 85 3.20 18.26 9.44
C THR A 85 3.90 18.48 8.10
N ARG A 86 4.68 17.51 7.62
CA ARG A 86 5.47 17.58 6.37
C ARG A 86 4.60 17.48 5.13
N SER A 87 3.87 18.55 4.83
CA SER A 87 2.96 18.59 3.69
C SER A 87 3.68 18.53 2.34
N GLU A 88 4.95 18.88 2.26
CA GLU A 88 5.79 18.68 1.06
C GLU A 88 5.98 17.20 0.72
N LYS A 89 5.73 16.29 1.66
CA LYS A 89 5.79 14.83 1.48
C LYS A 89 4.43 14.20 1.15
N SER A 90 3.34 14.96 1.11
CA SER A 90 2.03 14.44 0.73
C SER A 90 1.82 14.47 -0.79
N ILE A 91 1.13 13.49 -1.34
CA ILE A 91 0.52 13.58 -2.70
C ILE A 91 -0.68 14.54 -2.60
N LYS A 92 -0.66 15.67 -3.30
CA LYS A 92 -1.62 16.77 -3.07
C LYS A 92 -3.00 16.46 -3.63
N GLU A 93 -3.02 15.69 -4.70
CA GLU A 93 -4.20 15.31 -5.46
C GLU A 93 -4.93 14.14 -4.78
N LEU A 94 -4.23 13.37 -3.93
CA LEU A 94 -4.80 12.23 -3.21
C LEU A 94 -5.53 12.66 -1.93
N SER A 95 -6.86 12.65 -1.98
CA SER A 95 -7.70 12.98 -0.81
C SER A 95 -7.52 12.02 0.37
N VAL A 96 -7.61 12.56 1.59
CA VAL A 96 -7.47 11.78 2.82
C VAL A 96 -8.72 10.95 3.10
N ASN A 97 -8.55 9.64 3.24
CA ASN A 97 -9.62 8.70 3.62
C ASN A 97 -9.09 7.66 4.61
N SER A 98 -9.96 7.12 5.45
CA SER A 98 -9.58 6.09 6.42
C SER A 98 -9.67 4.70 5.81
N ILE A 99 -8.85 3.79 6.33
CA ILE A 99 -8.87 2.36 5.98
C ILE A 99 -9.59 1.65 7.13
N SER A 100 -10.71 0.97 6.84
CA SER A 100 -11.47 0.27 7.88
C SER A 100 -10.65 -0.80 8.60
N ASN A 101 -11.16 -1.28 9.74
CA ASN A 101 -10.66 -2.52 10.32
C ASN A 101 -10.78 -3.68 9.32
N TYR A 102 -9.90 -4.66 9.49
CA TYR A 102 -9.93 -5.88 8.70
C TYR A 102 -11.18 -6.72 9.01
N TYR A 103 -11.82 -7.24 7.98
CA TYR A 103 -13.01 -8.06 8.09
C TYR A 103 -13.00 -9.24 7.09
N TYR A 104 -13.88 -10.21 7.33
CA TYR A 104 -14.12 -11.35 6.45
C TYR A 104 -15.58 -11.82 6.65
N PRO A 105 -16.29 -12.27 5.60
CA PRO A 105 -15.87 -12.32 4.19
C PRO A 105 -15.89 -10.95 3.51
N GLN A 106 -15.40 -10.88 2.28
CA GLN A 106 -15.63 -9.71 1.42
C GLN A 106 -17.13 -9.52 1.21
N ASP A 107 -17.60 -8.29 1.36
CA ASP A 107 -19.02 -7.91 1.31
C ASP A 107 -19.28 -6.75 0.33
N SER A 108 -18.33 -6.49 -0.57
CA SER A 108 -18.40 -5.44 -1.59
C SER A 108 -17.88 -5.96 -2.92
N ASP A 109 -18.54 -5.55 -4.00
CA ASP A 109 -18.14 -5.87 -5.37
C ASP A 109 -16.76 -5.28 -5.73
N PHE A 110 -16.39 -4.15 -5.10
CA PHE A 110 -15.13 -3.46 -5.33
C PHE A 110 -14.15 -3.75 -4.20
N GLN A 111 -12.98 -4.28 -4.58
CA GLN A 111 -11.93 -4.60 -3.61
C GLN A 111 -11.05 -3.37 -3.40
N PHE A 112 -10.82 -2.99 -2.14
CA PHE A 112 -9.82 -1.97 -1.79
C PHE A 112 -8.55 -2.61 -1.24
N ILE A 113 -8.62 -3.25 -0.06
CA ILE A 113 -7.49 -4.03 0.47
C ILE A 113 -7.88 -5.48 0.56
N LYS A 114 -6.99 -6.36 0.10
CA LYS A 114 -7.02 -7.80 0.35
C LYS A 114 -5.71 -8.22 1.00
N VAL A 115 -5.81 -8.94 2.10
CA VAL A 115 -4.69 -9.49 2.87
C VAL A 115 -4.73 -11.00 2.71
N GLY A 116 -3.60 -11.62 2.32
CA GLY A 116 -3.48 -13.07 2.19
C GLY A 116 -4.39 -13.67 1.12
N GLY A 117 -4.43 -15.02 1.08
CA GLY A 117 -5.02 -15.76 -0.04
C GLY A 117 -4.23 -15.60 -1.34
N GLU A 118 -4.90 -15.85 -2.46
CA GLU A 118 -4.32 -15.65 -3.79
C GLU A 118 -4.49 -14.19 -4.24
N PRO A 119 -3.46 -13.54 -4.81
CA PRO A 119 -3.58 -12.19 -5.34
C PRO A 119 -4.59 -12.13 -6.50
N ARG A 120 -5.35 -11.02 -6.57
CA ARG A 120 -6.20 -10.70 -7.71
C ARG A 120 -5.40 -9.83 -8.69
N PHE A 121 -4.84 -10.46 -9.72
CA PHE A 121 -4.09 -9.76 -10.77
C PHE A 121 -5.01 -9.08 -11.79
N ILE A 122 -4.59 -7.90 -12.24
CA ILE A 122 -5.13 -7.21 -13.42
C ILE A 122 -4.55 -7.87 -14.68
N GLN A 123 -3.25 -8.16 -14.65
CA GLN A 123 -2.53 -8.82 -15.74
C GLN A 123 -1.91 -10.14 -15.25
N TRP A 124 -2.25 -11.24 -15.91
CA TRP A 124 -1.76 -12.57 -15.57
C TRP A 124 -0.45 -12.85 -16.30
N LYS A 125 0.67 -12.43 -15.70
CA LYS A 125 2.02 -12.67 -16.24
C LYS A 125 3.01 -13.00 -15.13
N ASP A 126 3.65 -14.16 -15.25
CA ASP A 126 4.50 -14.75 -14.22
C ASP A 126 5.71 -13.87 -13.86
N TYR A 127 6.23 -13.11 -14.84
CA TYR A 127 7.39 -12.25 -14.62
C TYR A 127 7.20 -11.25 -13.46
N TYR A 128 5.96 -10.91 -13.09
CA TYR A 128 5.68 -9.99 -11.97
C TYR A 128 6.15 -10.55 -10.62
N TYR A 129 6.12 -11.87 -10.43
CA TYR A 129 6.34 -12.49 -9.12
C TYR A 129 7.40 -13.59 -9.10
N GLU A 130 7.85 -14.11 -10.24
CA GLU A 130 8.87 -15.16 -10.28
C GLU A 130 10.16 -14.81 -9.51
N GLU A 131 10.68 -13.59 -9.68
CA GLU A 131 11.89 -13.16 -8.97
C GLU A 131 11.65 -13.00 -7.46
N LEU A 132 10.46 -12.54 -7.06
CA LEU A 132 10.07 -12.45 -5.65
C LEU A 132 10.04 -13.84 -5.01
N GLU A 133 9.45 -14.82 -5.68
CA GLU A 133 9.38 -16.21 -5.18
C GLU A 133 10.76 -16.85 -5.08
N LYS A 134 11.62 -16.64 -6.09
CA LYS A 134 13.02 -17.10 -6.07
C LYS A 134 13.80 -16.52 -4.88
N ASP A 135 13.56 -15.25 -4.57
CA ASP A 135 14.18 -14.56 -3.43
C ASP A 135 13.48 -14.85 -2.09
N GLY A 136 12.53 -15.79 -2.06
CA GLY A 136 11.90 -16.25 -0.83
C GLY A 136 10.84 -15.30 -0.28
N TYR A 137 10.21 -14.51 -1.13
CA TYR A 137 9.03 -13.72 -0.80
C TYR A 137 7.74 -14.46 -1.14
N SER A 138 6.67 -14.12 -0.43
CA SER A 138 5.33 -14.59 -0.74
C SER A 138 4.32 -13.45 -0.60
N PHE A 139 3.22 -13.56 -1.36
CA PHE A 139 2.17 -12.54 -1.36
C PHE A 139 1.67 -12.26 0.06
N PHE A 140 1.52 -10.98 0.38
CA PHE A 140 1.14 -10.54 1.71
C PHE A 140 -0.16 -9.73 1.71
N LEU A 141 -0.21 -8.64 0.95
CA LEU A 141 -1.45 -7.88 0.75
C LEU A 141 -1.44 -7.15 -0.59
N GLN A 142 -2.61 -6.76 -1.08
CA GLN A 142 -2.74 -5.82 -2.19
C GLN A 142 -3.63 -4.63 -1.81
N ILE A 143 -3.36 -3.50 -2.45
CA ILE A 143 -4.19 -2.31 -2.43
C ILE A 143 -4.64 -2.07 -3.87
N ASP A 144 -5.94 -2.06 -4.09
CA ASP A 144 -6.57 -2.00 -5.39
C ASP A 144 -7.38 -0.70 -5.50
N GLU A 145 -7.11 0.07 -6.54
CA GLU A 145 -7.71 1.38 -6.73
C GLU A 145 -9.19 1.30 -7.11
N GLU A 146 -9.67 0.13 -7.55
CA GLU A 146 -11.10 -0.12 -7.81
C GLU A 146 -11.95 0.15 -6.56
N GLY A 147 -11.42 -0.13 -5.37
CA GLY A 147 -12.11 0.08 -4.09
C GLY A 147 -11.99 1.50 -3.52
N TYR A 148 -11.42 2.45 -4.26
CA TYR A 148 -11.38 3.85 -3.84
C TYR A 148 -12.78 4.46 -3.79
N ARG A 149 -12.92 5.51 -2.97
CA ARG A 149 -14.15 6.31 -2.94
C ARG A 149 -14.22 7.22 -4.16
N LYS A 150 -15.45 7.60 -4.52
CA LYS A 150 -15.72 8.54 -5.61
C LYS A 150 -14.89 9.84 -5.47
N ASN A 151 -14.33 10.31 -6.57
CA ASN A 151 -13.49 11.51 -6.69
C ASN A 151 -12.12 11.41 -5.97
N MET A 152 -11.63 10.19 -5.72
CA MET A 152 -10.22 9.99 -5.37
C MET A 152 -9.39 9.86 -6.65
N GLU A 153 -8.18 10.40 -6.59
CA GLU A 153 -7.21 10.30 -7.67
C GLU A 153 -6.53 8.93 -7.66
N TYR A 154 -6.33 8.38 -8.87
CA TYR A 154 -5.74 7.07 -9.10
C TYR A 154 -4.24 7.20 -9.36
N VAL A 155 -3.43 6.97 -8.33
CA VAL A 155 -1.97 7.11 -8.41
C VAL A 155 -1.32 5.98 -9.22
N PHE A 156 -2.00 4.85 -9.36
CA PHE A 156 -1.57 3.68 -10.13
C PHE A 156 -2.42 3.49 -11.40
N MET A 157 -3.02 4.55 -11.95
CA MET A 157 -3.83 4.52 -13.18
C MET A 157 -4.96 3.48 -13.14
N TYR A 158 -5.74 3.47 -12.06
CA TYR A 158 -6.80 2.48 -11.84
C TYR A 158 -6.20 1.07 -11.69
N GLY A 159 -5.11 1.01 -10.92
CA GLY A 159 -4.26 -0.15 -10.79
C GLY A 159 -4.37 -0.87 -9.46
N ALA A 160 -3.41 -1.76 -9.20
CA ALA A 160 -3.26 -2.43 -7.93
C ALA A 160 -1.79 -2.56 -7.54
N LEU A 161 -1.46 -2.25 -6.28
CA LEU A 161 -0.15 -2.44 -5.66
C LEU A 161 -0.13 -3.75 -4.87
N PHE A 162 0.92 -4.55 -5.03
CA PHE A 162 1.08 -5.83 -4.38
C PHE A 162 2.28 -5.80 -3.44
N LEU A 163 2.04 -6.05 -2.16
CA LEU A 163 3.06 -6.16 -1.12
C LEU A 163 3.37 -7.62 -0.83
N TYR A 164 4.66 -7.89 -0.61
CA TYR A 164 5.22 -9.21 -0.43
C TYR A 164 6.01 -9.27 0.87
N LYS A 165 5.93 -10.41 1.55
CA LYS A 165 6.63 -10.66 2.81
C LYS A 165 7.71 -11.72 2.61
N HIS A 166 8.91 -11.45 3.08
CA HIS A 166 10.00 -12.41 3.05
C HIS A 166 9.74 -13.54 4.03
N ASN A 167 9.89 -14.79 3.59
CA ASN A 167 9.48 -15.98 4.33
C ASN A 167 10.30 -16.24 5.60
N VAL A 168 11.58 -15.85 5.61
CA VAL A 168 12.47 -15.97 6.78
C VAL A 168 12.48 -14.73 7.68
N THR A 169 12.79 -13.54 7.12
CA THR A 169 12.97 -12.31 7.91
C THR A 169 11.66 -11.65 8.31
N GLY A 170 10.56 -11.97 7.63
CA GLY A 170 9.28 -11.27 7.82
C GLY A 170 9.26 -9.84 7.29
N ASN A 171 10.32 -9.38 6.61
CA ASN A 171 10.37 -8.05 6.02
C ASN A 171 9.30 -7.91 4.92
N ILE A 172 8.60 -6.79 4.90
CA ILE A 172 7.53 -6.52 3.93
C ILE A 172 8.01 -5.46 2.96
N ILE A 173 7.90 -5.74 1.66
CA ILE A 173 8.29 -4.84 0.58
C ILE A 173 7.15 -4.68 -0.41
N ALA A 174 7.25 -3.68 -1.28
CA ALA A 174 6.46 -3.66 -2.49
C ALA A 174 7.07 -4.64 -3.49
N GLY A 175 6.23 -5.49 -4.08
CA GLY A 175 6.65 -6.44 -5.12
C GLY A 175 6.50 -5.82 -6.50
N PHE A 176 5.29 -5.37 -6.83
CA PHE A 176 5.00 -4.70 -8.08
C PHE A 176 3.67 -3.94 -7.99
N TRP A 177 3.38 -3.11 -8.98
CA TRP A 177 2.04 -2.62 -9.23
C TRP A 177 1.63 -2.80 -10.69
N GLN A 178 0.35 -3.08 -10.92
CA GLN A 178 -0.25 -3.29 -12.23
C GLN A 178 -1.24 -2.18 -12.53
N TYR A 179 -1.45 -1.89 -13.80
CA TYR A 179 -2.48 -0.97 -14.29
C TYR A 179 -3.15 -1.57 -15.54
N SER A 180 -4.33 -1.06 -15.90
CA SER A 180 -5.10 -1.50 -17.07
C SER A 180 -4.95 -0.57 -18.27
#